data_AF-A0A353VVN8-F1
#
_entry.id   AF-A0A353VVN8-F1
#
_cell.length_a   1.000
_cell.length_b   1.000
_cell.length_c   1.000
_cell.angle_alpha   90.00
_cell.angle_beta   90.00
_cell.angle_gamma   90.00
#
_symmetry.space_group_name_H-M   'P 1'
#
loop_
_entity.id
_entity.type
_entity.pdbx_description
1 polymer ?
#
loop_
_entity_poly.entity_id
_entity_poly.type
_entity_poly.pdbx_seq_one_letter_code
_entity_poly.pdbx_strand_id
1 'polypeptide(L)' 'AGLIESKLEIKTIIANPFSEMTISPKVNKKILANDAPSLMIACGLAMRGGA' A
#
# COMPACT_ATOMS: atom_id res chain seq x y z
N ALA A 1 -4.98 -4.52 -11.97
CA ALA A 1 -5.94 -3.40 -12.04
C ALA A 1 -6.77 -3.42 -13.33
N GLY A 2 -6.15 -3.59 -14.51
CA GLY A 2 -6.85 -3.43 -15.80
C GLY A 2 -8.16 -4.21 -15.99
N LEU A 3 -8.23 -5.49 -15.60
CA LEU A 3 -9.45 -6.28 -15.77
C LEU A 3 -10.64 -5.76 -14.94
N ILE A 4 -10.36 -5.31 -13.71
CA ILE A 4 -11.42 -4.88 -12.77
C ILE A 4 -11.93 -3.50 -13.15
N GLU A 5 -11.02 -2.60 -13.51
CA GLU A 5 -11.36 -1.26 -14.00
C GLU A 5 -12.23 -1.33 -15.26
N SER A 6 -11.86 -2.15 -16.25
CA SER A 6 -12.66 -2.32 -17.47
C SER A 6 -14.01 -2.99 -17.21
N LYS A 7 -14.11 -3.87 -16.21
CA LYS A 7 -15.36 -4.60 -15.91
C LYS A 7 -16.37 -3.73 -15.17
N LEU A 8 -15.89 -2.82 -14.32
CA LEU A 8 -16.71 -1.97 -13.47
C LEU A 8 -16.88 -0.56 -14.04
N GLU A 9 -16.12 -0.18 -15.06
CA GLU A 9 -16.04 1.18 -15.60
C GLU A 9 -15.71 2.23 -14.52
N ILE A 10 -15.02 1.77 -13.47
CA ILE A 10 -14.63 2.57 -12.31
C ILE A 10 -13.11 2.53 -12.19
N LYS A 11 -12.50 3.72 -12.09
CA LYS A 11 -11.05 3.87 -11.89
C LYS A 11 -10.59 3.05 -10.69
N THR A 12 -9.69 2.10 -10.94
CA THR A 12 -9.21 1.14 -9.93
C THR A 12 -7.69 1.18 -9.86
N ILE A 13 -7.16 1.35 -8.66
CA ILE A 13 -5.71 1.39 -8.42
C ILE A 13 -5.29 0.32 -7.42
N ILE A 14 -4.03 -0.12 -7.48
CA ILE A 14 -3.45 -0.98 -6.46
C ILE A 14 -3.05 -0.10 -5.27
N ALA A 15 -3.54 -0.46 -4.09
CA ALA A 15 -3.26 0.30 -2.87
C ALA A 15 -1.79 0.18 -2.46
N ASN A 16 -1.15 1.31 -2.15
CA ASN A 16 0.18 1.36 -1.54
C ASN A 16 0.19 2.42 -0.44
N PRO A 17 0.03 2.04 0.85
CA PRO A 17 0.01 2.99 1.96
C PRO A 17 1.34 3.69 2.21
N PHE A 18 2.44 3.20 1.63
CA PHE A 18 3.79 3.72 1.86
C PHE A 18 4.24 4.74 0.80
N SER A 19 3.42 5.00 -0.24
CA SER A 19 3.79 5.86 -1.38
C SER A 19 4.18 7.29 -0.98
N GLU A 20 3.56 7.83 0.06
CA GLU A 20 3.82 9.18 0.57
C GLU A 20 4.55 9.19 1.92
N MET A 21 5.07 8.03 2.36
CA MET A 21 5.79 7.91 3.63
C MET A 21 7.30 8.04 3.44
N THR A 22 7.97 8.60 4.46
CA THR A 22 9.43 8.58 4.51
C THR A 22 9.91 7.19 4.93
N ILE A 23 10.57 6.48 4.01
CA ILE A 23 11.05 5.11 4.24
C ILE A 23 12.50 5.12 4.71
N SER A 24 12.74 4.53 5.89
CA SER A 24 14.07 4.35 6.46
C SER A 24 15.00 3.58 5.51
N PRO A 25 16.29 3.95 5.40
CA PRO A 25 17.26 3.25 4.54
C PRO A 25 17.50 1.79 4.95
N LYS A 26 17.10 1.40 6.17
CA LYS A 26 17.18 0.01 6.65
C LYS A 26 16.12 -0.91 6.01
N VAL A 27 15.14 -0.34 5.30
CA VAL A 27 14.02 -1.08 4.71
C VAL A 27 14.18 -1.19 3.19
N ASN A 28 13.96 -2.38 2.65
CA ASN A 28 14.02 -2.61 1.21
C ASN A 28 12.74 -2.08 0.54
N LYS A 29 12.84 -0.94 -0.14
CA LYS A 29 11.73 -0.27 -0.82
C LYS A 29 11.04 -1.14 -1.88
N LYS A 30 11.78 -2.00 -2.58
CA LYS A 30 11.22 -2.85 -3.65
C LYS A 30 10.34 -3.95 -3.05
N ILE A 31 10.82 -4.62 -2.01
CA ILE A 31 10.04 -5.66 -1.32
C ILE A 31 8.82 -5.02 -0.67
N LEU A 32 9.02 -3.89 0.04
CA LEU A 32 7.95 -3.16 0.68
C LEU A 32 6.85 -2.73 -0.30
N ALA A 33 7.19 -2.24 -1.50
CA ALA A 33 6.20 -1.83 -2.51
C ALA A 33 5.38 -3.01 -3.08
N ASN A 34 5.99 -4.20 -3.18
CA ASN A 34 5.27 -5.41 -3.61
C ASN A 34 4.30 -5.89 -2.52
N ASP A 35 4.70 -5.83 -1.26
CA ASP A 35 3.89 -6.25 -0.11
C ASP A 35 2.93 -5.14 0.38
N ALA A 36 3.07 -3.93 -0.13
CA ALA A 36 2.29 -2.76 0.30
C ALA A 36 0.77 -3.00 0.36
N PRO A 37 0.13 -3.67 -0.62
CA PRO A 37 -1.30 -3.92 -0.58
C PRO A 37 -1.72 -4.85 0.57
N SER A 38 -0.91 -5.86 0.90
CA SER A 38 -1.24 -6.82 1.97
C SER A 38 -1.05 -6.21 3.37
N LEU A 39 -0.15 -5.23 3.47
CA LEU A 39 0.17 -4.53 4.73
C LEU A 39 -0.80 -3.40 5.08
N MET A 40 -1.87 -3.16 4.30
CA MET A 40 -2.77 -2.03 4.52
C MET A 40 -3.44 -2.02 5.91
N ILE A 41 -3.84 -3.20 6.41
CA ILE A 41 -4.44 -3.35 7.74
C ILE A 41 -3.39 -3.14 8.84
N ALA A 42 -2.20 -3.69 8.67
CA ALA A 42 -1.09 -3.53 9.61
C ALA A 42 -0.66 -2.06 9.71
N CYS A 43 -0.56 -1.37 8.57
CA CYS A 43 -0.30 0.06 8.51
C CYS A 43 -1.37 0.86 9.27
N GLY A 44 -2.65 0.56 9.05
CA GLY A 44 -3.75 1.22 9.75
C GLY A 44 -3.75 0.96 11.27
N LEU A 45 -3.38 -0.24 11.70
CA LEU A 45 -3.21 -0.56 13.12
C LEU A 45 -2.04 0.22 13.73
N ALA A 46 -0.89 0.27 13.04
CA ALA A 46 0.28 1.02 13.49
C ALA A 46 0.00 2.53 13.62
N MET A 47 -0.76 3.12 12.69
CA MET A 47 -1.15 4.54 12.76
C MET A 47 -2.04 4.86 13.97
N ARG A 48 -2.88 3.93 14.41
CA ARG A 48 -3.73 4.11 15.61
C ARG A 48 -2.99 3.79 16.91
N GLY A 49 -2.16 2.76 16.89
CA GLY A 49 -1.45 2.23 18.05
C GLY A 49 -0.10 2.88 18.31
N GLY A 50 0.26 3.94 17.58
CA GLY A 50 1.53 4.65 17.73
C GLY A 50 1.63 5.43 19.05
N ALA A 51 1.88 4.70 20.12
CA ALA A 51 2.58 5.14 21.32
C ALA A 51 4.02 4.61 21.27
#